data_AF-A0A2T7NH26-F1
#
_entry.id   AF-A0A2T7NH26-F1
#
_cell.length_a   1.000
_cell.length_b   1.000
_cell.length_c   1.000
_cell.angle_alpha   90.00
_cell.angle_beta   90.00
_cell.angle_gamma   90.00
#
_symmetry.space_group_name_H-M   'P 1'
#
loop_
_entity.id
_entity.type
_entity.pdbx_description
1 polymer ?
#
loop_
_entity_poly.entity_id
_entity_poly.type
_entity_poly.pdbx_seq_one_letter_code
_entity_poly.pdbx_strand_id
1 'polypeptide(L)'
;MWQKVKECAHRIHKLEDEGNQQQASRLFLDAVKESDEPGKYTAVFEAFTEVGSELIVKALKGETPNDTWHTERKAMIDIFSQNIEDKLKLDVILPHLKELFFEEDYEAIDSQLAAGKTRCAIRLMLLFMHRKKQDWYLAFMNALLKNDHELLVQHIDPDFYKKKVDEAGGIKKSNQEKQVDVQSAQQLGRAGHVKTSDGVTKIVLNRPKAPLPVIQSKKRSSLKDHPRDKQAEETSSLINLINSKQKDSAEKLVSGLPPGQAAENLPSLSTVDENYPEVLAASRHSTESTCDCRCCARTFAEVQYLRSQIQSVSSQLSEVQSLRSDIADMKDFLRFIIGNQKK
;
A
#
# COMPACT_ATOMS: atom_id res chain seq x y z
N MET A 1 -10.14 2.10 -40.13
CA MET A 1 -10.53 2.04 -38.71
C MET A 1 -9.48 2.61 -37.78
N TRP A 2 -8.18 2.56 -38.10
CA TRP A 2 -7.16 3.15 -37.21
C TRP A 2 -5.91 3.56 -38.01
N GLN A 3 -6.03 4.19 -39.18
CA GLN A 3 -4.86 4.28 -40.06
C GLN A 3 -3.70 5.07 -39.44
N LYS A 4 -3.98 6.24 -38.84
CA LYS A 4 -2.98 7.04 -38.12
C LYS A 4 -2.44 6.35 -36.88
N VAL A 5 -3.31 5.73 -36.08
CA VAL A 5 -2.87 4.99 -34.88
C VAL A 5 -2.05 3.76 -35.25
N LYS A 6 -2.37 3.05 -36.35
CA LYS A 6 -1.57 1.94 -36.88
C LYS A 6 -0.21 2.40 -37.37
N GLU A 7 -0.14 3.55 -38.05
CA GLU A 7 1.12 4.18 -38.46
C GLU A 7 2.01 4.51 -37.25
N CYS A 8 1.39 4.94 -36.14
CA CYS A 8 2.10 5.27 -34.90
C CYS A 8 2.32 4.09 -33.95
N ALA A 9 1.61 2.96 -34.12
CA ALA A 9 1.59 1.85 -33.17
C ALA A 9 2.99 1.31 -32.84
N HIS A 10 3.84 1.13 -33.85
CA HIS A 10 5.22 0.68 -33.63
C HIS A 10 6.03 1.67 -32.78
N ARG A 11 5.82 2.98 -32.98
CA ARG A 11 6.49 4.03 -32.20
C ARG A 11 5.94 4.13 -30.78
N ILE A 12 4.64 3.95 -30.60
CA ILE A 12 3.99 3.90 -29.28
C ILE A 12 4.58 2.74 -28.48
N HIS A 13 4.60 1.52 -29.03
CA HIS A 13 5.17 0.36 -28.35
C HIS A 13 6.66 0.53 -28.04
N LYS A 14 7.43 1.10 -28.96
CA LYS A 14 8.84 1.40 -28.70
C LYS A 14 9.03 2.34 -27.50
N LEU A 15 8.19 3.37 -27.38
CA LEU A 15 8.22 4.28 -26.22
C LEU A 15 7.80 3.58 -24.93
N GLU A 16 6.83 2.67 -24.99
CA GLU A 16 6.41 1.85 -23.84
C GLU A 16 7.54 0.92 -23.37
N ASP A 17 8.22 0.26 -24.31
CA ASP A 17 9.36 -0.63 -24.04
C ASP A 17 10.55 0.11 -23.42
N GLU A 18 10.75 1.38 -23.81
CA GLU A 18 11.75 2.28 -23.24
C GLU A 18 11.33 2.87 -21.87
N GLY A 19 10.13 2.53 -21.37
CA GLY A 19 9.60 3.03 -20.10
C GLY A 19 9.04 4.46 -20.17
N ASN A 20 8.89 5.02 -21.38
CA ASN A 20 8.46 6.39 -21.61
C ASN A 20 6.94 6.50 -21.80
N GLN A 21 6.20 6.07 -20.77
CA GLN A 21 4.73 5.93 -20.80
C GLN A 21 4.00 7.25 -21.11
N GLN A 22 4.51 8.38 -20.61
CA GLN A 22 3.91 9.69 -20.84
C GLN A 22 3.99 10.10 -22.31
N GLN A 23 5.14 9.89 -22.97
CA GLN A 23 5.29 10.20 -24.39
C GLN A 23 4.49 9.22 -25.26
N ALA A 24 4.45 7.93 -24.89
CA ALA A 24 3.61 6.94 -25.58
C ALA A 24 2.12 7.35 -25.57
N SER A 25 1.62 7.75 -24.40
CA SER A 25 0.23 8.21 -24.24
C SER A 25 -0.06 9.50 -25.02
N ARG A 26 0.87 10.48 -25.01
CA ARG A 26 0.73 11.70 -25.82
C ARG A 26 0.68 11.38 -27.31
N LEU A 27 1.59 10.54 -27.81
CA LEU A 27 1.62 10.13 -29.21
C LEU A 27 0.33 9.39 -29.64
N PHE A 28 -0.21 8.55 -28.76
CA PHE A 28 -1.51 7.91 -28.99
C PHE A 28 -2.65 8.93 -29.11
N LEU A 29 -2.75 9.87 -28.17
CA LEU A 29 -3.79 10.90 -28.18
C LEU A 29 -3.70 11.82 -29.40
N ASP A 30 -2.49 12.20 -29.80
CA ASP A 30 -2.24 12.99 -31.00
C ASP A 30 -2.68 12.23 -32.26
N ALA A 31 -2.33 10.95 -32.37
CA ALA A 31 -2.75 10.11 -33.50
C ALA A 31 -4.28 9.94 -33.59
N VAL A 32 -4.98 9.83 -32.46
CA VAL A 32 -6.45 9.83 -32.40
C VAL A 32 -7.00 11.19 -32.84
N LYS A 33 -6.40 12.29 -32.36
CA LYS A 33 -6.84 13.66 -32.69
C LYS A 33 -6.69 13.96 -34.19
N GLU A 34 -5.58 13.56 -34.78
CA GLU A 34 -5.26 13.74 -36.22
C GLU A 34 -6.02 12.81 -37.16
N SER A 35 -6.61 11.73 -36.65
CA SER A 35 -7.40 10.80 -37.47
C SER A 35 -8.70 11.45 -37.97
N ASP A 36 -9.00 11.42 -39.26
CA ASP A 36 -10.26 11.94 -39.81
C ASP A 36 -11.43 10.93 -39.73
N GLU A 37 -11.22 9.78 -39.08
CA GLU A 37 -12.18 8.69 -39.09
C GLU A 37 -13.44 8.98 -38.23
N PRO A 38 -14.66 8.78 -38.77
CA PRO A 38 -15.89 9.00 -38.02
C PRO A 38 -16.02 7.98 -36.87
N GLY A 39 -16.48 8.44 -35.70
CA GLY A 39 -16.66 7.59 -34.52
C GLY A 39 -15.38 7.23 -33.76
N LYS A 40 -14.22 7.79 -34.14
CA LYS A 40 -12.91 7.51 -33.49
C LYS A 40 -12.92 7.64 -31.97
N TYR A 41 -13.58 8.66 -31.41
CA TYR A 41 -13.64 8.86 -29.96
C TYR A 41 -14.53 7.82 -29.27
N THR A 42 -15.63 7.40 -29.92
CA THR A 42 -16.48 6.31 -29.42
C THR A 42 -15.68 5.01 -29.35
N ALA A 43 -14.94 4.68 -30.41
CA ALA A 43 -14.10 3.48 -30.43
C ALA A 43 -12.99 3.52 -29.36
N VAL A 44 -12.39 4.70 -29.10
CA VAL A 44 -11.43 4.88 -27.99
C VAL A 44 -12.11 4.66 -26.64
N PHE A 45 -13.31 5.19 -26.43
CA PHE A 45 -14.05 5.00 -25.18
C PHE A 45 -14.46 3.55 -24.95
N GLU A 46 -14.90 2.86 -26.01
CA GLU A 46 -15.20 1.43 -25.96
C GLU A 46 -13.95 0.64 -25.59
N ALA A 47 -12.82 0.88 -26.26
CA ALA A 47 -11.54 0.24 -25.95
C ALA A 47 -11.09 0.50 -24.50
N PHE A 48 -11.20 1.73 -24.00
CA PHE A 48 -10.90 2.02 -22.58
C PHE A 48 -11.85 1.30 -21.62
N THR A 49 -13.12 1.17 -21.98
CA THR A 49 -14.10 0.45 -21.15
C THR A 49 -13.79 -1.04 -21.11
N GLU A 50 -13.42 -1.63 -22.25
CA GLU A 50 -13.04 -3.05 -22.37
C GLU A 50 -11.83 -3.42 -21.49
N VAL A 51 -10.84 -2.52 -21.37
CA VAL A 51 -9.66 -2.71 -20.50
C VAL A 51 -9.88 -2.27 -19.04
N GLY A 52 -11.13 -2.02 -18.63
CA GLY A 52 -11.48 -1.65 -17.25
C GLY A 52 -11.11 -0.20 -16.86
N SER A 53 -10.90 0.67 -17.84
CA SER A 53 -10.58 2.10 -17.66
C SER A 53 -11.82 3.00 -17.76
N GLU A 54 -12.98 2.53 -17.29
CA GLU A 54 -14.27 3.23 -17.36
C GLU A 54 -14.22 4.64 -16.73
N LEU A 55 -13.38 4.84 -15.71
CA LEU A 55 -13.25 6.12 -15.02
C LEU A 55 -12.56 7.17 -15.88
N ILE A 56 -11.58 6.76 -16.70
CA ILE A 56 -10.97 7.63 -17.71
C ILE A 56 -12.04 8.06 -18.73
N VAL A 57 -12.90 7.14 -19.15
CA VAL A 57 -14.00 7.44 -20.09
C VAL A 57 -14.97 8.45 -19.49
N LYS A 58 -15.38 8.27 -18.23
CA LYS A 58 -16.25 9.21 -17.51
C LYS A 58 -15.63 10.60 -17.42
N ALA A 59 -14.35 10.67 -17.02
CA ALA A 59 -13.62 11.93 -16.96
C ALA A 59 -13.53 12.63 -18.33
N LEU A 60 -13.24 11.88 -19.40
CA LEU A 60 -13.16 12.41 -20.77
C LEU A 60 -14.51 12.91 -21.29
N LYS A 61 -15.63 12.36 -20.79
CA LYS A 61 -16.99 12.84 -21.09
C LYS A 61 -17.40 14.08 -20.27
N GLY A 62 -16.53 14.57 -19.38
CA GLY A 62 -16.82 15.69 -18.49
C GLY A 62 -17.72 15.32 -17.30
N GLU A 63 -17.95 14.03 -17.07
CA GLU A 63 -18.57 13.55 -15.84
C GLU A 63 -17.53 13.67 -14.72
N THR A 64 -17.89 14.26 -13.58
CA THR A 64 -17.04 14.23 -12.39
C THR A 64 -17.01 12.79 -11.87
N PRO A 65 -15.90 12.05 -12.04
CA PRO A 65 -15.81 10.72 -11.48
C PRO A 65 -15.94 10.86 -9.96
N ASN A 66 -16.60 9.92 -9.31
CA ASN A 66 -16.62 9.91 -7.85
C ASN A 66 -15.21 9.52 -7.35
N ASP A 67 -14.34 10.52 -7.19
CA ASP A 67 -12.92 10.35 -6.84
C ASP A 67 -12.68 9.83 -5.42
N THR A 68 -13.72 9.80 -4.57
CA THR A 68 -13.63 9.22 -3.22
C THR A 68 -13.18 7.75 -3.29
N TRP A 69 -13.76 7.00 -4.22
CA TRP A 69 -13.42 5.61 -4.49
C TRP A 69 -11.95 5.39 -4.88
N HIS A 70 -11.37 6.30 -5.66
CA HIS A 70 -9.96 6.24 -6.07
C HIS A 70 -8.99 6.66 -4.96
N THR A 71 -9.37 7.67 -4.19
CA THR A 71 -8.56 8.18 -3.07
C THR A 71 -8.48 7.14 -1.95
N GLU A 72 -9.61 6.51 -1.62
CA GLU A 72 -9.69 5.39 -0.68
C GLU A 72 -8.92 4.17 -1.18
N ARG A 73 -8.96 3.88 -2.49
CA ARG A 73 -8.15 2.83 -3.15
C ARG A 73 -6.65 3.08 -3.06
N LYS A 74 -6.20 4.30 -3.34
CA LYS A 74 -4.77 4.67 -3.27
C LYS A 74 -4.25 4.56 -1.84
N ALA A 75 -5.04 5.07 -0.89
CA ALA A 75 -4.75 4.91 0.54
C ALA A 75 -4.70 3.43 0.96
N MET A 76 -5.62 2.60 0.46
CA MET A 76 -5.60 1.16 0.69
C MET A 76 -4.34 0.51 0.13
N ILE A 77 -4.00 0.74 -1.15
CA ILE A 77 -2.78 0.21 -1.78
C ILE A 77 -1.55 0.64 -0.97
N ASP A 78 -1.48 1.89 -0.53
CA ASP A 78 -0.38 2.39 0.30
C ASP A 78 -0.32 1.69 1.67
N ILE A 79 -1.47 1.46 2.32
CA ILE A 79 -1.59 0.70 3.58
C ILE A 79 -1.15 -0.76 3.38
N PHE A 80 -1.54 -1.38 2.25
CA PHE A 80 -1.20 -2.75 1.90
C PHE A 80 0.29 -2.90 1.59
N SER A 81 0.88 -1.96 0.85
CA SER A 81 2.24 -2.07 0.31
C SER A 81 3.31 -2.28 1.39
N GLN A 82 3.12 -1.76 2.60
CA GLN A 82 4.15 -1.82 3.65
C GLN A 82 4.12 -3.11 4.49
N ASN A 83 3.02 -3.87 4.51
CA ASN A 83 2.86 -5.01 5.44
C ASN A 83 2.35 -6.29 4.79
N ILE A 84 1.70 -6.21 3.62
CA ILE A 84 1.16 -7.40 2.95
C ILE A 84 2.28 -8.25 2.35
N GLU A 85 3.34 -7.62 1.83
CA GLU A 85 4.39 -8.30 1.07
C GLU A 85 5.07 -9.44 1.83
N ASP A 86 5.18 -9.33 3.16
CA ASP A 86 5.85 -10.31 4.02
C ASP A 86 4.89 -11.32 4.67
N LYS A 87 3.58 -11.02 4.71
CA LYS A 87 2.56 -11.83 5.41
C LYS A 87 1.63 -12.59 4.46
N LEU A 88 1.54 -12.15 3.21
CA LEU A 88 0.63 -12.70 2.21
C LEU A 88 1.26 -13.90 1.50
N LYS A 89 0.56 -15.04 1.52
CA LYS A 89 0.91 -16.20 0.70
C LYS A 89 0.14 -16.10 -0.61
N LEU A 90 0.74 -15.40 -1.58
CA LEU A 90 0.06 -15.07 -2.83
C LEU A 90 -0.32 -16.33 -3.63
N ASP A 91 0.50 -17.37 -3.59
CA ASP A 91 0.24 -18.68 -4.21
C ASP A 91 -1.05 -19.34 -3.71
N VAL A 92 -1.41 -19.13 -2.45
CA VAL A 92 -2.64 -19.66 -1.84
C VAL A 92 -3.85 -18.80 -2.21
N ILE A 93 -3.69 -17.48 -2.24
CA ILE A 93 -4.82 -16.56 -2.41
C ILE A 93 -5.16 -16.29 -3.87
N LEU A 94 -4.17 -16.20 -4.75
CA LEU A 94 -4.34 -15.80 -6.15
C LEU A 94 -5.39 -16.64 -6.91
N PRO A 95 -5.48 -17.98 -6.74
CA PRO A 95 -6.52 -18.78 -7.38
C PRO A 95 -7.95 -18.37 -7.01
N HIS A 96 -8.16 -17.84 -5.79
CA HIS A 96 -9.45 -17.33 -5.34
C HIS A 96 -9.81 -15.96 -5.87
N LEU A 97 -8.82 -15.26 -6.43
CA LEU A 97 -8.97 -13.91 -6.99
C LEU A 97 -9.01 -13.91 -8.52
N LYS A 98 -8.92 -15.08 -9.20
CA LYS A 98 -8.83 -15.15 -10.67
C LYS A 98 -9.90 -14.32 -11.39
N GLU A 99 -11.13 -14.32 -10.89
CA GLU A 99 -12.23 -13.57 -11.50
C GLU A 99 -12.09 -12.04 -11.41
N LEU A 100 -11.21 -11.53 -10.54
CA LEU A 100 -10.93 -10.09 -10.39
C LEU A 100 -9.95 -9.55 -11.45
N PHE A 101 -9.33 -10.43 -12.24
CA PHE A 101 -8.32 -10.06 -13.22
C PHE A 101 -8.80 -10.34 -14.65
N PHE A 102 -8.30 -9.54 -15.59
CA PHE A 102 -8.23 -9.95 -16.99
C PHE A 102 -7.22 -11.09 -17.13
N GLU A 103 -7.31 -11.90 -18.20
CA GLU A 103 -6.44 -13.07 -18.32
C GLU A 103 -4.97 -12.64 -18.45
N GLU A 104 -4.72 -11.55 -19.17
CA GLU A 104 -3.39 -10.96 -19.39
C GLU A 104 -2.78 -10.44 -18.08
N ASP A 105 -3.58 -9.78 -17.25
CA ASP A 105 -3.17 -9.30 -15.93
C ASP A 105 -2.83 -10.49 -15.01
N TYR A 106 -3.64 -11.55 -15.05
CA TYR A 106 -3.41 -12.78 -14.28
C TYR A 106 -2.11 -13.48 -14.70
N GLU A 107 -1.89 -13.64 -16.01
CA GLU A 107 -0.67 -14.23 -16.57
C GLU A 107 0.58 -13.42 -16.20
N ALA A 108 0.49 -12.09 -16.20
CA ALA A 108 1.59 -11.23 -15.76
C ALA A 108 1.95 -11.44 -14.28
N ILE A 109 0.95 -11.58 -13.40
CA ILE A 109 1.15 -11.88 -11.98
C ILE A 109 1.77 -13.28 -11.81
N ASP A 110 1.23 -14.29 -12.50
CA ASP A 110 1.68 -15.67 -12.43
C ASP A 110 3.13 -15.82 -12.94
N SER A 111 3.48 -15.11 -14.01
CA SER A 111 4.85 -15.04 -14.53
C SER A 111 5.84 -14.51 -13.49
N GLN A 112 5.48 -13.47 -12.72
CA GLN A 112 6.33 -12.96 -11.64
C GLN A 112 6.45 -13.97 -10.48
N LEU A 113 5.39 -14.70 -10.16
CA LEU A 113 5.42 -15.78 -9.16
C LEU A 113 6.33 -16.93 -9.59
N ALA A 114 6.21 -17.39 -10.84
CA ALA A 114 7.06 -18.42 -11.41
C ALA A 114 8.54 -18.02 -11.42
N ALA A 115 8.84 -16.73 -11.56
CA ALA A 115 10.19 -16.18 -11.46
C ALA A 115 10.70 -16.02 -10.01
N GLY A 116 9.92 -16.41 -8.99
CA GLY A 116 10.25 -16.25 -7.57
C GLY A 116 10.18 -14.80 -7.08
N LYS A 117 9.59 -13.88 -7.85
CA LYS A 117 9.49 -12.45 -7.54
C LYS A 117 8.18 -12.13 -6.84
N THR A 118 7.93 -12.77 -5.70
CA THR A 118 6.65 -12.68 -4.96
C THR A 118 6.23 -11.24 -4.66
N ARG A 119 7.16 -10.38 -4.23
CA ARG A 119 6.86 -8.96 -3.95
C ARG A 119 6.37 -8.21 -5.19
N CYS A 120 7.00 -8.44 -6.34
CA CYS A 120 6.56 -7.85 -7.61
C CYS A 120 5.17 -8.36 -8.00
N ALA A 121 4.93 -9.66 -7.86
CA ALA A 121 3.62 -10.26 -8.13
C ALA A 121 2.51 -9.67 -7.24
N ILE A 122 2.77 -9.48 -5.94
CA ILE A 122 1.83 -8.86 -5.00
C ILE A 122 1.49 -7.42 -5.42
N ARG A 123 2.50 -6.62 -5.81
CA ARG A 123 2.27 -5.26 -6.29
C ARG A 123 1.42 -5.22 -7.56
N LEU A 124 1.70 -6.10 -8.52
CA LEU A 124 0.89 -6.22 -9.73
C LEU A 124 -0.54 -6.65 -9.40
N MET A 125 -0.72 -7.61 -8.49
CA MET A 125 -2.05 -8.03 -8.02
C MET A 125 -2.86 -6.86 -7.47
N LEU A 126 -2.27 -6.07 -6.55
CA LEU A 126 -2.93 -4.89 -5.98
C LEU A 126 -3.22 -3.82 -7.05
N LEU A 127 -2.32 -3.66 -8.01
CA LEU A 127 -2.47 -2.73 -9.14
C LEU A 127 -3.56 -3.15 -10.13
N PHE A 128 -3.85 -4.45 -10.31
CA PHE A 128 -4.75 -4.94 -11.34
C PHE A 128 -6.15 -5.29 -10.83
N MET A 129 -6.27 -5.77 -9.59
CA MET A 129 -7.52 -6.39 -9.07
C MET A 129 -8.75 -5.48 -9.11
N HIS A 130 -8.53 -4.17 -9.18
CA HIS A 130 -9.55 -3.16 -9.07
C HIS A 130 -10.09 -2.71 -10.44
N ARG A 131 -9.49 -3.17 -11.54
CA ARG A 131 -9.80 -2.78 -12.92
C ARG A 131 -11.05 -3.47 -13.47
N LYS A 132 -11.25 -4.75 -13.14
CA LYS A 132 -12.32 -5.57 -13.73
C LYS A 132 -13.63 -5.55 -12.96
N LYS A 133 -13.59 -5.64 -11.62
CA LYS A 133 -14.80 -5.72 -10.78
C LYS A 133 -14.86 -4.60 -9.74
N GLN A 134 -16.05 -4.06 -9.50
CA GLN A 134 -16.26 -3.03 -8.47
C GLN A 134 -16.20 -3.60 -7.04
N ASP A 135 -16.64 -4.83 -6.82
CA ASP A 135 -16.66 -5.52 -5.52
C ASP A 135 -15.33 -6.21 -5.17
N TRP A 136 -14.24 -5.87 -5.87
CA TRP A 136 -12.89 -6.42 -5.68
C TRP A 136 -12.44 -6.41 -4.21
N TYR A 137 -12.77 -5.36 -3.46
CA TYR A 137 -12.36 -5.22 -2.07
C TYR A 137 -12.95 -6.32 -1.18
N LEU A 138 -14.27 -6.52 -1.29
CA LEU A 138 -14.96 -7.56 -0.52
C LEU A 138 -14.48 -8.95 -0.95
N ALA A 139 -14.31 -9.18 -2.25
CA ALA A 139 -13.77 -10.44 -2.76
C ALA A 139 -12.36 -10.71 -2.21
N PHE A 140 -11.50 -9.68 -2.18
CA PHE A 140 -10.15 -9.78 -1.63
C PHE A 140 -10.16 -10.11 -0.14
N MET A 141 -10.90 -9.33 0.67
CA MET A 141 -10.94 -9.54 2.12
C MET A 141 -11.53 -10.91 2.49
N ASN A 142 -12.55 -11.37 1.76
CA ASN A 142 -13.09 -12.71 1.94
C ASN A 142 -12.09 -13.81 1.53
N ALA A 143 -11.30 -13.60 0.46
CA ALA A 143 -10.26 -14.54 0.07
C ALA A 143 -9.14 -14.64 1.12
N LEU A 144 -8.78 -13.53 1.76
CA LEU A 144 -7.85 -13.54 2.89
C LEU A 144 -8.40 -14.35 4.07
N LEU A 145 -9.66 -14.10 4.48
CA LEU A 145 -10.30 -14.84 5.58
C LEU A 145 -10.42 -16.34 5.29
N LYS A 146 -10.71 -16.71 4.03
CA LYS A 146 -10.85 -18.12 3.64
C LYS A 146 -9.53 -18.91 3.70
N ASN A 147 -8.39 -18.22 3.68
CA ASN A 147 -7.06 -18.81 3.61
C ASN A 147 -6.22 -18.51 4.87
N ASP A 148 -6.86 -18.41 6.03
CA ASP A 148 -6.21 -18.26 7.34
C ASP A 148 -5.32 -17.00 7.46
N HIS A 149 -5.73 -15.90 6.81
CA HIS A 149 -5.07 -14.60 6.91
C HIS A 149 -5.88 -13.62 7.80
N GLU A 150 -6.52 -14.09 8.88
CA GLU A 150 -7.41 -13.25 9.73
C GLU A 150 -6.68 -12.09 10.39
N LEU A 151 -5.47 -12.31 10.89
CA LEU A 151 -4.65 -11.25 11.50
C LEU A 151 -4.32 -10.14 10.51
N LEU A 152 -4.17 -10.51 9.23
CA LEU A 152 -3.92 -9.55 8.17
C LEU A 152 -5.18 -8.72 7.94
N VAL A 153 -6.34 -9.36 7.80
CA VAL A 153 -7.65 -8.69 7.65
C VAL A 153 -7.93 -7.76 8.82
N GLN A 154 -7.69 -8.20 10.05
CA GLN A 154 -7.86 -7.38 11.26
C GLN A 154 -6.95 -6.14 11.26
N HIS A 155 -5.74 -6.24 10.71
CA HIS A 155 -4.81 -5.13 10.59
C HIS A 155 -5.20 -4.14 9.49
N ILE A 156 -5.76 -4.64 8.40
CA ILE A 156 -6.21 -3.83 7.25
C ILE A 156 -7.49 -3.08 7.59
N ASP A 157 -8.50 -3.80 8.05
CA ASP A 157 -9.84 -3.29 8.30
C ASP A 157 -10.45 -4.03 9.51
N PRO A 158 -10.20 -3.52 10.74
CA PRO A 158 -10.68 -4.14 11.96
C PRO A 158 -12.21 -4.15 12.07
N ASP A 159 -12.89 -3.17 11.47
CA ASP A 159 -14.36 -3.08 11.48
C ASP A 159 -14.97 -4.16 10.58
N PHE A 160 -14.41 -4.36 9.38
CA PHE A 160 -14.80 -5.47 8.51
C PHE A 160 -14.59 -6.83 9.19
N TYR A 161 -13.44 -7.02 9.83
CA TYR A 161 -13.13 -8.26 10.56
C TYR A 161 -14.13 -8.51 11.69
N LYS A 162 -14.38 -7.49 12.54
CA LYS A 162 -15.32 -7.58 13.65
C LYS A 162 -16.72 -7.95 13.16
N LYS A 163 -17.21 -7.29 12.11
CA LYS A 163 -18.51 -7.60 11.50
C LYS A 163 -18.59 -9.05 11.03
N LYS A 164 -17.55 -9.55 10.37
CA LYS A 164 -17.50 -10.95 9.90
C LYS A 164 -17.48 -11.97 11.05
N VAL A 165 -16.76 -11.68 12.13
CA VAL A 165 -16.76 -12.51 13.34
C VAL A 165 -18.12 -12.51 14.02
N ASP A 166 -18.79 -11.36 14.11
CA ASP A 166 -20.14 -11.25 14.67
C ASP A 166 -21.17 -12.02 13.81
N GLU A 167 -21.08 -11.94 12.48
CA GLU A 167 -21.90 -12.73 11.53
C GLU A 167 -21.68 -14.24 11.72
N ALA A 168 -20.44 -14.68 11.90
CA ALA A 168 -20.11 -16.10 12.11
C ALA A 168 -20.49 -16.60 13.52
N GLY A 169 -20.39 -15.74 14.54
CA GLY A 169 -20.74 -16.03 15.93
C GLY A 169 -22.24 -15.96 16.23
N GLY A 170 -23.01 -15.23 15.42
CA GLY A 170 -24.46 -15.04 15.57
C GLY A 170 -25.31 -16.30 15.33
N ILE A 171 -24.74 -17.37 14.76
CA ILE A 171 -25.48 -18.60 14.42
C ILE A 171 -25.61 -19.58 15.61
N LYS A 172 -24.94 -19.34 16.75
CA LYS A 172 -24.94 -20.32 17.88
C LYS A 172 -25.71 -19.94 19.14
N LYS A 173 -26.53 -18.88 19.15
CA LYS A 173 -27.31 -18.50 20.36
C LYS A 173 -28.79 -18.90 20.37
N SER A 174 -29.36 -19.48 19.32
CA SER A 174 -30.82 -19.77 19.28
C SER A 174 -31.26 -21.18 19.72
N ASN A 175 -30.35 -22.07 20.16
CA ASN A 175 -30.71 -23.45 20.54
C ASN A 175 -30.41 -23.85 22.00
N GLN A 176 -30.03 -22.92 22.89
CA GLN A 176 -29.83 -23.23 24.32
C GLN A 176 -30.86 -22.61 25.27
N GLU A 177 -31.84 -21.85 24.78
CA GLU A 177 -32.88 -21.23 25.62
C GLU A 177 -34.23 -21.98 25.59
N LYS A 178 -34.20 -23.28 25.28
CA LYS A 178 -35.37 -24.19 25.42
C LYS A 178 -35.06 -25.50 26.16
N GLN A 179 -33.94 -25.57 26.87
CA GLN A 179 -33.56 -26.78 27.60
C GLN A 179 -33.02 -26.49 29.01
N VAL A 180 -33.69 -25.60 29.74
CA VAL A 180 -33.58 -25.52 31.21
C VAL A 180 -35.00 -25.42 31.78
N ASP A 181 -35.77 -26.48 31.60
CA ASP A 181 -36.97 -26.70 32.42
C ASP A 181 -37.43 -28.16 32.47
N VAL A 182 -36.51 -29.12 32.38
CA VAL A 182 -36.77 -30.51 32.81
C VAL A 182 -35.45 -31.13 33.23
N GLN A 183 -35.08 -31.04 34.52
CA GLN A 183 -34.36 -32.07 35.29
C GLN A 183 -34.00 -31.54 36.68
N SER A 184 -35.02 -31.20 37.45
CA SER A 184 -34.96 -31.17 38.92
C SER A 184 -35.81 -32.32 39.43
N ALA A 185 -35.38 -33.56 39.19
CA ALA A 185 -35.94 -34.73 39.83
C ALA A 185 -34.90 -35.85 39.94
N GLN A 186 -34.75 -36.33 41.17
CA GLN A 186 -34.21 -37.62 41.60
C GLN A 186 -32.69 -37.79 41.77
N GLN A 187 -32.30 -37.51 43.01
CA GLN A 187 -31.48 -38.42 43.82
C GLN A 187 -31.82 -39.90 43.59
N LEU A 188 -30.81 -40.76 43.50
CA LEU A 188 -30.58 -41.91 44.41
C LEU A 188 -29.41 -42.74 43.89
N GLY A 189 -28.50 -43.08 44.80
CA GLY A 189 -27.34 -43.91 44.51
C GLY A 189 -27.73 -45.34 44.10
N ARG A 190 -26.88 -45.93 43.26
CA ARG A 190 -26.65 -47.38 43.21
C ARG A 190 -25.38 -47.67 42.43
N ALA A 191 -24.47 -48.41 43.06
CA ALA A 191 -23.41 -49.11 42.35
C ALA A 191 -24.06 -50.19 41.45
N GLY A 192 -23.87 -50.07 40.14
CA GLY A 192 -24.33 -51.03 39.16
C GLY A 192 -23.15 -51.82 38.60
N HIS A 193 -23.17 -53.14 38.79
CA HIS A 193 -22.38 -54.07 37.98
C HIS A 193 -22.96 -54.12 36.57
N VAL A 194 -22.11 -53.91 35.56
CA VAL A 194 -22.45 -54.16 34.16
C VAL A 194 -21.86 -55.52 33.79
N LYS A 195 -22.72 -56.50 33.52
CA LYS A 195 -22.35 -57.72 32.79
C LYS A 195 -22.50 -57.42 31.30
N THR A 196 -21.42 -57.52 30.54
CA THR A 196 -21.47 -57.59 29.08
C THR A 196 -21.72 -59.04 28.65
N SER A 197 -22.53 -59.23 27.60
CA SER A 197 -22.89 -60.54 27.03
C SER A 197 -21.78 -61.22 26.25
N ASP A 198 -20.67 -60.53 26.02
CA ASP A 198 -19.53 -61.07 25.28
C ASP A 198 -18.40 -61.24 26.30
N GLY A 199 -18.03 -62.48 26.61
CA GLY A 199 -17.07 -62.86 27.64
C GLY A 199 -15.64 -62.37 27.40
N VAL A 200 -15.43 -61.05 27.42
CA VAL A 200 -14.13 -60.39 27.27
C VAL A 200 -13.93 -59.43 28.43
N THR A 201 -13.07 -59.83 29.36
CA THR A 201 -12.63 -59.00 30.49
C THR A 201 -11.68 -57.92 29.96
N LYS A 202 -12.11 -56.65 29.93
CA LYS A 202 -11.19 -55.51 29.72
C LYS A 202 -10.70 -54.99 31.07
N ILE A 203 -9.39 -55.10 31.30
CA ILE A 203 -8.69 -54.47 32.43
C ILE A 203 -8.52 -52.98 32.10
N VAL A 204 -9.23 -52.12 32.82
CA VAL A 204 -9.00 -50.67 32.78
C VAL A 204 -7.90 -50.33 33.79
N LEU A 205 -6.68 -50.09 33.29
CA LEU A 205 -5.59 -49.56 34.12
C LEU A 205 -5.79 -48.04 34.28
N ASN A 206 -6.24 -47.64 35.47
CA ASN A 206 -6.16 -46.25 35.91
C ASN A 206 -4.69 -45.87 36.13
N ARG A 207 -4.13 -45.05 35.24
CA ARG A 207 -2.84 -44.37 35.49
C ARG A 207 -3.08 -43.11 36.32
N PRO A 208 -2.40 -42.93 37.47
CA PRO A 208 -2.43 -41.68 38.19
C PRO A 208 -1.68 -40.58 37.40
N LYS A 209 -2.31 -39.42 37.26
CA LYS A 209 -1.70 -38.19 36.75
C LYS A 209 -0.65 -37.71 37.74
N ALA A 210 0.62 -37.65 37.33
CA ALA A 210 1.68 -37.00 38.10
C ALA A 210 1.48 -35.47 38.09
N PRO A 211 1.79 -34.74 39.18
CA PRO A 211 1.72 -33.29 39.20
C PRO A 211 2.92 -32.66 38.46
N LEU A 212 2.65 -31.61 37.69
CA LEU A 212 3.66 -30.77 37.05
C LEU A 212 4.42 -29.93 38.10
N PRO A 213 5.71 -29.62 37.88
CA PRO A 213 6.50 -28.83 38.81
C PRO A 213 6.14 -27.35 38.76
N VAL A 214 5.97 -26.76 39.95
CA VAL A 214 5.79 -25.33 40.18
C VAL A 214 7.12 -24.61 39.95
N ILE A 215 7.19 -23.76 38.93
CA ILE A 215 8.32 -22.85 38.70
C ILE A 215 8.10 -21.61 39.56
N GLN A 216 8.90 -21.45 40.61
CA GLN A 216 8.95 -20.22 41.41
C GLN A 216 9.75 -19.14 40.68
N SER A 217 9.10 -18.03 40.35
CA SER A 217 9.73 -16.81 39.81
C SER A 217 10.53 -16.07 40.89
N LYS A 218 11.85 -16.05 40.74
CA LYS A 218 12.78 -15.23 41.53
C LYS A 218 12.58 -13.73 41.25
N LYS A 219 12.27 -12.96 42.30
CA LYS A 219 12.39 -11.49 42.36
C LYS A 219 13.81 -11.06 41.97
N ARG A 220 13.95 -10.20 40.95
CA ARG A 220 15.19 -9.44 40.68
C ARG A 220 15.05 -8.02 41.22
N SER A 221 16.05 -7.63 41.99
CA SER A 221 16.27 -6.32 42.59
C SER A 221 16.77 -5.28 41.57
N SER A 222 16.26 -4.06 41.73
CA SER A 222 16.85 -2.74 41.42
C SER A 222 18.27 -2.74 40.82
N LEU A 223 18.38 -2.23 39.58
CA LEU A 223 19.64 -1.83 38.94
C LEU A 223 19.51 -0.35 38.54
N LYS A 224 20.45 0.47 39.02
CA LYS A 224 20.54 1.92 38.83
C LYS A 224 20.98 2.31 37.41
N ASP A 225 20.45 3.45 36.96
CA ASP A 225 20.94 4.44 35.99
C ASP A 225 21.86 3.95 34.85
N HIS A 226 21.26 3.85 33.66
CA HIS A 226 21.94 3.51 32.40
C HIS A 226 22.20 4.78 31.57
N PRO A 227 23.36 4.92 30.90
CA PRO A 227 23.71 6.09 30.07
C PRO A 227 22.89 6.25 28.77
N ARG A 228 21.81 5.48 28.59
CA ARG A 228 20.93 5.51 27.42
C ARG A 228 19.99 6.72 27.41
N ASP A 229 19.57 7.19 28.57
CA ASP A 229 18.57 8.26 28.64
C ASP A 229 19.15 9.62 28.25
N LYS A 230 20.44 9.86 28.53
CA LYS A 230 21.14 11.08 28.07
C LYS A 230 21.29 11.16 26.54
N GLN A 231 21.54 10.04 25.86
CA GLN A 231 21.67 10.04 24.39
C GLN A 231 20.33 10.26 23.68
N ALA A 232 19.23 9.77 24.23
CA ALA A 232 17.89 9.99 23.70
C ALA A 232 17.44 11.46 23.87
N GLU A 233 17.87 12.10 24.96
CA GLU A 233 17.57 13.50 25.25
C GLU A 233 18.38 14.45 24.35
N GLU A 234 19.66 14.12 24.07
CA GLU A 234 20.51 14.87 23.14
C GLU A 234 20.02 14.77 21.68
N THR A 235 19.60 13.59 21.24
CA THR A 235 19.05 13.39 19.88
C THR A 235 17.70 14.08 19.69
N SER A 236 16.82 14.04 20.70
CA SER A 236 15.55 14.77 20.66
C SER A 236 15.75 16.29 20.63
N SER A 237 16.75 16.80 21.35
CA SER A 237 17.12 18.22 21.34
C SER A 237 17.64 18.69 19.97
N LEU A 238 18.41 17.84 19.28
CA LEU A 238 18.97 18.15 17.96
C LEU A 238 17.90 18.19 16.86
N ILE A 239 16.92 17.26 16.91
CA ILE A 239 15.78 17.22 16.00
C ILE A 239 14.91 18.47 16.16
N ASN A 240 14.64 18.90 17.39
CA ASN A 240 13.86 20.11 17.66
C ASN A 240 14.58 21.39 17.17
N LEU A 241 15.91 21.44 17.27
CA LEU A 241 16.70 22.57 16.76
C LEU A 241 16.67 22.65 15.23
N ILE A 242 16.74 21.51 14.52
CA ILE A 242 16.64 21.47 13.05
C ILE A 242 15.25 21.93 12.60
N ASN A 243 14.19 21.42 13.23
CA ASN A 243 12.82 21.79 12.90
C ASN A 243 12.53 23.28 13.18
N SER A 244 13.07 23.83 14.27
CA SER A 244 12.99 25.25 14.58
C SER A 244 13.71 26.12 13.53
N LYS A 245 14.93 25.75 13.12
CA LYS A 245 15.66 26.51 12.09
C LYS A 245 15.01 26.45 10.70
N GLN A 246 14.39 25.32 10.35
CA GLN A 246 13.63 25.18 9.11
C GLN A 246 12.35 26.04 9.15
N LYS A 247 11.66 26.05 10.29
CA LYS A 247 10.47 26.89 10.49
C LYS A 247 10.81 28.39 10.43
N ASP A 248 11.88 28.82 11.10
CA ASP A 248 12.33 30.22 11.07
C ASP A 248 12.76 30.66 9.66
N SER A 249 13.33 29.75 8.86
CA SER A 249 13.70 30.02 7.47
C SER A 249 12.47 30.14 6.56
N ALA A 250 11.46 29.29 6.77
CA ALA A 250 10.19 29.35 6.05
C ALA A 250 9.39 30.61 6.43
N GLU A 251 9.34 30.99 7.70
CA GLU A 251 8.64 32.19 8.16
C GLU A 251 9.33 33.49 7.71
N LYS A 252 10.67 33.52 7.62
CA LYS A 252 11.41 34.64 7.02
C LYS A 252 11.19 34.77 5.50
N LEU A 253 10.96 33.67 4.81
CA LEU A 253 10.60 33.68 3.38
C LEU A 253 9.17 34.19 3.13
N VAL A 254 8.27 33.99 4.09
CA VAL A 254 6.84 34.35 3.96
C VAL A 254 6.53 35.76 4.49
N SER A 255 7.30 36.28 5.46
CA SER A 255 7.03 37.58 6.11
C SER A 255 7.62 38.81 5.38
N GLY A 256 8.40 38.62 4.32
CA GLY A 256 9.12 39.71 3.63
C GLY A 256 8.53 40.23 2.32
N LEU A 257 7.44 39.65 1.80
CA LEU A 257 6.95 39.99 0.45
C LEU A 257 5.53 40.60 0.46
N PRO A 258 5.32 41.79 -0.14
CA PRO A 258 4.00 42.37 -0.28
C PRO A 258 3.14 41.55 -1.26
N PRO A 259 1.80 41.51 -1.06
CA PRO A 259 0.89 40.73 -1.88
C PRO A 259 0.81 41.34 -3.29
N GLY A 260 1.54 40.76 -4.25
CA GLY A 260 1.48 41.17 -5.65
C GLY A 260 2.71 40.90 -6.52
N GLN A 261 3.84 40.44 -5.97
CA GLN A 261 5.08 40.25 -6.75
C GLN A 261 5.72 38.85 -6.66
N ALA A 262 4.99 37.84 -6.18
CA ALA A 262 5.55 36.51 -5.93
C ALA A 262 5.78 35.62 -7.18
N ALA A 263 5.52 36.10 -8.40
CA ALA A 263 5.49 35.23 -9.58
C ALA A 263 6.66 35.35 -10.57
N GLU A 264 7.53 36.36 -10.49
CA GLU A 264 8.49 36.62 -11.58
C GLU A 264 9.98 36.60 -11.22
N ASN A 265 10.35 36.41 -9.95
CA ASN A 265 11.77 36.36 -9.57
C ASN A 265 12.05 35.23 -8.56
N LEU A 266 12.16 33.99 -9.06
CA LEU A 266 12.84 32.91 -8.36
C LEU A 266 14.20 32.68 -9.04
N PRO A 267 15.33 32.75 -8.32
CA PRO A 267 16.63 32.46 -8.90
C PRO A 267 16.71 30.98 -9.31
N SER A 268 17.28 30.73 -10.49
CA SER A 268 17.59 29.39 -10.98
C SER A 268 18.50 28.65 -9.99
N LEU A 269 18.08 27.45 -9.59
CA LEU A 269 18.72 26.58 -8.59
C LEU A 269 20.06 25.96 -9.04
N SER A 270 20.74 26.55 -10.02
CA SER A 270 22.06 26.12 -10.50
C SER A 270 23.25 26.65 -9.67
N THR A 271 23.00 27.41 -8.60
CA THR A 271 24.04 28.07 -7.78
C THR A 271 24.10 27.61 -6.32
N VAL A 272 23.36 26.58 -5.94
CA VAL A 272 23.34 26.09 -4.54
C VAL A 272 24.53 25.16 -4.21
N ASP A 273 25.34 24.77 -5.19
CA ASP A 273 26.48 23.85 -4.99
C ASP A 273 27.76 24.51 -4.41
N GLU A 274 27.82 25.84 -4.31
CA GLU A 274 29.07 26.54 -3.96
C GLU A 274 29.22 26.98 -2.49
N ASN A 275 28.21 26.81 -1.62
CA ASN A 275 28.21 27.40 -0.27
C ASN A 275 28.27 26.42 0.92
N TYR A 276 28.69 25.17 0.74
CA TYR A 276 28.97 24.25 1.86
C TYR A 276 30.32 23.50 1.76
N PRO A 277 31.47 24.19 1.61
CA PRO A 277 32.77 23.53 1.62
C PRO A 277 33.13 22.91 2.98
N GLU A 278 32.61 23.42 4.10
CA GLU A 278 32.97 22.91 5.44
C GLU A 278 32.35 21.55 5.79
N VAL A 279 31.17 21.23 5.26
CA VAL A 279 30.52 19.93 5.48
C VAL A 279 31.12 18.84 4.57
N LEU A 280 31.57 19.21 3.37
CA LEU A 280 32.29 18.29 2.48
C LEU A 280 33.78 18.11 2.87
N ALA A 281 34.42 19.12 3.47
CA ALA A 281 35.79 19.03 3.99
C ALA A 281 35.87 18.11 5.21
N ALA A 282 34.88 18.14 6.11
CA ALA A 282 34.79 17.21 7.24
C ALA A 282 34.62 15.74 6.79
N SER A 283 34.06 15.49 5.60
CA SER A 283 33.92 14.14 5.04
C SER A 283 35.17 13.64 4.33
N ARG A 284 36.09 14.52 3.88
CA ARG A 284 37.31 14.13 3.13
C ARG A 284 38.54 13.90 4.01
N HIS A 285 38.53 14.31 5.28
CA HIS A 285 39.64 14.07 6.22
C HIS A 285 39.47 12.83 7.13
N SER A 286 38.43 12.01 6.91
CA SER A 286 38.18 10.80 7.70
C SER A 286 38.40 9.48 6.93
N THR A 287 38.97 9.51 5.72
CA THR A 287 39.16 8.31 4.90
C THR A 287 40.44 7.52 5.19
N GLU A 288 41.28 7.95 6.13
CA GLU A 288 42.56 7.27 6.44
C GLU A 288 42.67 6.68 7.86
N SER A 289 41.60 6.68 8.66
CA SER A 289 41.54 5.83 9.84
C SER A 289 40.35 4.88 9.74
N THR A 290 40.63 3.60 9.52
CA THR A 290 39.65 2.51 9.65
C THR A 290 39.20 2.40 11.11
N CYS A 291 38.28 3.25 11.52
CA CYS A 291 37.58 3.09 12.77
C CYS A 291 36.53 2.00 12.60
N ASP A 292 36.93 0.76 12.87
CA ASP A 292 36.12 -0.45 12.81
C ASP A 292 35.14 -0.56 13.99
N CYS A 293 34.60 0.59 14.43
CA CYS A 293 33.65 0.64 15.52
C CYS A 293 32.22 0.57 14.95
N ARG A 294 31.38 -0.27 15.57
CA ARG A 294 29.95 -0.41 15.25
C ARG A 294 29.19 0.92 15.22
N CYS A 295 29.69 1.97 15.89
CA CYS A 295 29.10 3.30 15.86
C CYS A 295 29.24 3.97 14.48
N CYS A 296 30.41 3.89 13.83
CA CYS A 296 30.63 4.49 12.51
C CYS A 296 29.79 3.82 11.41
N ALA A 297 29.64 2.49 11.45
CA ALA A 297 28.80 1.75 10.51
C ALA A 297 27.32 2.14 10.61
N ARG A 298 26.83 2.40 11.84
CA ARG A 298 25.45 2.83 12.06
C ARG A 298 25.20 4.25 11.56
N THR A 299 26.08 5.19 11.88
CA THR A 299 25.96 6.58 11.39
C THR A 299 26.04 6.63 9.87
N PHE A 300 26.90 5.82 9.24
CA PHE A 300 26.96 5.73 7.79
C PHE A 300 25.66 5.17 7.17
N ALA A 301 25.09 4.11 7.76
CA ALA A 301 23.81 3.57 7.32
C ALA A 301 22.66 4.59 7.46
N GLU A 302 22.62 5.34 8.56
CA GLU A 302 21.63 6.41 8.78
C GLU A 302 21.79 7.56 7.77
N VAL A 303 23.02 7.95 7.43
CA VAL A 303 23.29 8.97 6.39
C VAL A 303 22.86 8.49 5.00
N GLN A 304 23.14 7.23 4.65
CA GLN A 304 22.70 6.68 3.36
C GLN A 304 21.17 6.57 3.27
N TYR A 305 20.51 6.20 4.36
CA TYR A 305 19.06 6.19 4.45
C TYR A 305 18.45 7.59 4.24
N LEU A 306 18.98 8.60 4.95
CA LEU A 306 18.53 9.98 4.78
C LEU A 306 18.77 10.51 3.35
N ARG A 307 19.91 10.15 2.73
CA ARG A 307 20.20 10.50 1.33
C ARG A 307 19.17 9.89 0.37
N SER A 308 18.80 8.63 0.57
CA SER A 308 17.75 7.97 -0.21
C SER A 308 16.39 8.64 -0.03
N GLN A 309 16.05 9.07 1.19
CA GLN A 309 14.79 9.78 1.46
C GLN A 309 14.75 11.15 0.76
N ILE A 310 15.86 11.90 0.80
CA ILE A 310 15.98 13.20 0.11
C ILE A 310 15.84 13.04 -1.40
N GLN A 311 16.46 12.01 -1.99
CA GLN A 311 16.31 11.72 -3.42
C GLN A 311 14.87 11.36 -3.80
N SER A 312 14.19 10.56 -2.97
CA SER A 312 12.78 10.22 -3.17
C SER A 312 11.89 11.47 -3.16
N VAL A 313 12.07 12.36 -2.17
CA VAL A 313 11.30 13.62 -2.07
C VAL A 313 11.60 14.55 -3.25
N SER A 314 12.85 14.64 -3.69
CA SER A 314 13.23 15.43 -4.86
C SER A 314 12.56 14.91 -6.14
N SER A 315 12.47 13.59 -6.30
CA SER A 315 11.76 12.98 -7.44
C SER A 315 10.27 13.31 -7.41
N GLN A 316 9.63 13.16 -6.25
CA GLN A 316 8.21 13.50 -6.07
C GLN A 316 7.93 14.99 -6.34
N LEU A 317 8.84 15.88 -5.92
CA LEU A 317 8.70 17.31 -6.18
C LEU A 317 8.76 17.64 -7.68
N SER A 318 9.63 16.96 -8.43
CA SER A 318 9.72 17.11 -9.89
C SER A 318 8.45 16.63 -10.60
N GLU A 319 7.84 15.55 -10.13
CA GLU A 319 6.58 15.01 -10.64
C GLU A 319 5.42 15.99 -10.39
N VAL A 320 5.34 16.58 -9.19
CA VAL A 320 4.36 17.62 -8.87
C VAL A 320 4.53 18.86 -9.75
N GLN A 321 5.76 19.27 -10.05
CA GLN A 321 6.03 20.38 -10.97
C GLN A 321 5.58 20.06 -12.40
N SER A 322 5.81 18.84 -12.87
CA SER A 322 5.30 18.38 -14.18
C SER A 322 3.78 18.40 -14.23
N LEU A 323 3.10 17.84 -13.22
CA LEU A 323 1.63 17.84 -13.14
C LEU A 323 1.05 19.26 -13.13
N ARG A 324 1.73 20.20 -12.47
CA ARG A 324 1.33 21.60 -12.46
C ARG A 324 1.39 22.24 -13.85
N SER A 325 2.39 21.87 -14.66
CA SER A 325 2.49 22.27 -16.07
C SER A 325 1.35 21.66 -16.89
N ASP A 326 1.11 20.36 -16.76
CA ASP A 326 0.05 19.66 -17.49
C ASP A 326 -1.35 20.24 -17.16
N ILE A 327 -1.60 20.63 -15.90
CA ILE A 327 -2.85 21.29 -15.49
C ILE A 327 -3.00 22.68 -16.14
N ALA A 328 -1.90 23.42 -16.31
CA ALA A 328 -1.93 24.72 -16.99
C ALA A 328 -2.31 24.54 -18.48
N ASP A 329 -1.69 23.57 -19.15
CA ASP A 329 -1.97 23.25 -20.56
C ASP A 329 -3.42 22.79 -20.76
N MET A 330 -3.95 21.95 -19.87
CA MET A 330 -5.36 21.53 -19.90
C MET A 330 -6.32 22.71 -19.72
N LYS A 331 -6.01 23.66 -18.84
CA LYS A 331 -6.86 24.85 -18.66
C LYS A 331 -6.90 25.71 -19.91
N ASP A 332 -5.79 25.86 -20.62
CA ASP A 332 -5.73 26.62 -21.86
C ASP A 332 -6.48 25.90 -22.99
N PHE A 333 -6.37 24.57 -23.05
CA PHE A 333 -7.16 23.74 -23.99
C PHE A 333 -8.67 23.86 -23.76
N LEU A 334 -9.13 23.81 -22.50
CA LEU A 334 -10.55 23.99 -22.17
C LEU A 334 -11.07 25.39 -22.56
N ARG A 335 -10.26 26.44 -22.35
CA ARG A 335 -10.61 27.81 -22.81
C ARG A 335 -10.76 27.86 -24.32
N PHE A 336 -9.91 27.16 -25.07
CA PHE A 336 -10.00 27.08 -26.53
C PHE A 336 -11.30 26.42 -27.01
N ILE A 337 -11.71 25.29 -26.42
CA ILE A 337 -12.98 24.61 -26.76
C ILE A 337 -14.17 25.53 -26.48
N ILE A 338 -14.23 26.14 -25.30
CA ILE A 338 -15.33 27.04 -24.91
C ILE A 338 -15.40 28.27 -25.83
N GLY A 339 -14.25 28.81 -26.25
CA GLY A 339 -14.18 29.94 -27.18
C GLY A 339 -14.73 29.62 -28.57
N ASN A 340 -14.53 28.39 -29.05
CA ASN A 340 -15.01 27.97 -30.37
C ASN A 340 -16.48 27.58 -30.41
N GLN A 341 -17.10 27.21 -29.27
CA GLN A 341 -18.55 26.95 -29.21
C GLN A 341 -19.42 28.22 -29.19
N LYS A 342 -18.80 29.39 -28.97
CA LYS A 342 -19.51 30.69 -28.97
C LYS A 342 -19.51 31.38 -30.34
N LYS A 343 -18.92 30.76 -31.36
CA LYS A 343 -18.97 31.17 -32.77
C LYS A 343 -19.84 30.19 -33.53
#